data_AF-A0A1F9PHR0-F1
#
_entry.id   AF-A0A1F9PHR0-F1
#
_cell.length_a   1.000
_cell.length_b   1.000
_cell.length_c   1.000
_cell.angle_alpha   90.00
_cell.angle_beta   90.00
_cell.angle_gamma   90.00
#
_symmetry.space_group_name_H-M   'P 1'
#
loop_
_entity.id
_entity.type
_entity.pdbx_description
1 polymer ?
#
loop_
_entity_poly.entity_id
_entity_poly.type
_entity_poly.pdbx_seq_one_letter_code
_entity_poly.pdbx_strand_id
1 'polypeptide(L)'
;MKIADVLRKLGILRYGVKTGTYTGMKDRPAEFFMEGVYNADKDLVNQEDVKNAAATVKSLGGRKVLFWAAVALGALALLLFAAGSGLTVWFFVDLLLWGGFIAVLRKFAFEGRYSYAMTILLLVVLVFASLLLLGAAAPAK
;
A
#
# COMPACT_ATOMS: atom_id res chain seq x y z
N MET A 1 8.52 -9.05 -9.85
CA MET A 1 9.26 -9.81 -8.81
C MET A 1 8.53 -9.72 -7.49
N LYS A 2 8.53 -10.80 -6.70
CA LYS A 2 7.95 -10.76 -5.34
C LYS A 2 8.94 -10.05 -4.41
N ILE A 3 8.46 -9.44 -3.32
CA ILE A 3 9.34 -8.69 -2.40
C ILE A 3 10.45 -9.58 -1.80
N ALA A 4 10.18 -10.88 -1.68
CA ALA A 4 11.15 -11.90 -1.27
C ALA A 4 12.33 -12.02 -2.25
N ASP A 5 12.13 -11.85 -3.56
CA ASP A 5 13.21 -11.91 -4.55
C ASP A 5 14.16 -10.71 -4.44
N VAL A 6 13.60 -9.53 -4.14
CA VAL A 6 14.38 -8.29 -3.92
C VAL A 6 15.18 -8.39 -2.62
N LEU A 7 14.55 -8.89 -1.56
CA LEU A 7 15.24 -9.14 -0.28
C LEU A 7 16.33 -10.22 -0.42
N ARG A 8 16.16 -11.21 -1.32
CA ARG A 8 17.21 -12.17 -1.65
C ARG A 8 18.37 -11.53 -2.41
N LYS A 9 18.08 -10.72 -3.43
CA LYS A 9 19.10 -9.99 -4.21
C LYS A 9 19.92 -9.00 -3.37
N LEU A 10 19.30 -8.38 -2.37
CA LEU A 10 19.99 -7.54 -1.38
C LEU A 10 20.80 -8.35 -0.34
N GLY A 11 20.76 -9.67 -0.40
CA GLY A 11 21.46 -10.56 0.54
C GLY A 11 20.81 -10.69 1.92
N ILE A 12 19.62 -10.11 2.13
CA ILE A 12 18.91 -10.11 3.43
C ILE A 12 18.20 -11.46 3.66
N LEU A 13 17.61 -12.04 2.62
CA LEU A 13 16.96 -13.36 2.66
C LEU A 13 17.74 -14.36 1.81
N ARG A 14 18.59 -15.19 2.42
CA ARG A 14 19.40 -16.17 1.69
C ARG A 14 19.02 -17.60 2.09
N TYR A 15 18.41 -18.34 1.17
CA TYR A 15 18.16 -19.78 1.33
C TYR A 15 19.24 -20.54 0.56
N GLY A 16 19.92 -21.49 1.21
CA GLY A 16 20.89 -22.39 0.55
C GLY A 16 22.34 -21.93 0.51
N VAL A 17 22.80 -21.09 1.45
CA VAL A 17 24.23 -20.75 1.55
C VAL A 17 25.02 -21.94 2.08
N LYS A 18 25.91 -22.50 1.26
CA LYS A 18 27.07 -23.25 1.76
C LYS A 18 28.26 -22.31 1.83
N THR A 19 28.91 -22.26 2.99
CA THR A 19 30.15 -21.51 3.21
C THR A 19 31.32 -22.49 3.16
N GLY A 20 32.33 -22.17 2.36
CA GLY A 20 33.54 -22.97 2.23
C GLY A 20 34.65 -22.14 1.61
N THR A 21 35.84 -22.24 2.17
CA THR A 21 37.06 -21.63 1.64
C THR A 21 37.73 -22.61 0.69
N TYR A 22 37.93 -22.19 -0.56
CA TYR A 22 38.69 -22.94 -1.56
C TYR A 22 39.68 -22.00 -2.23
N THR A 23 40.89 -22.50 -2.46
CA THR A 23 42.01 -21.73 -3.03
C THR A 23 42.00 -21.67 -4.55
N GLY A 24 41.27 -22.58 -5.21
CA GLY A 24 41.18 -22.64 -6.66
C GLY A 24 39.87 -23.24 -7.16
N MET A 25 39.57 -23.02 -8.45
CA MET A 25 38.35 -23.53 -9.09
C MET A 25 38.27 -25.07 -9.09
N LYS A 26 39.44 -25.74 -9.06
CA LYS A 26 39.56 -27.22 -8.97
C LYS A 26 39.27 -27.78 -7.58
N ASP A 27 39.44 -26.97 -6.53
CA ASP A 27 39.24 -27.38 -5.12
C ASP A 27 37.81 -27.10 -4.64
N ARG A 28 36.97 -26.56 -5.53
CA ARG A 28 35.61 -26.16 -5.19
C ARG A 28 34.74 -27.42 -5.01
N PRO A 29 34.09 -27.61 -3.85
CA PRO A 29 33.25 -28.79 -3.61
C PRO A 29 32.14 -28.92 -4.66
N ALA A 30 31.81 -30.16 -5.03
CA ALA A 30 30.79 -30.48 -6.05
C ALA A 30 29.43 -29.81 -5.77
N GLU A 31 29.12 -29.61 -4.50
CA GLU A 31 27.90 -28.96 -4.00
C GLU A 31 27.76 -27.51 -4.47
N PHE A 32 28.87 -26.80 -4.71
CA PHE A 32 28.86 -25.43 -5.24
C PHE A 32 28.58 -25.33 -6.73
N PHE A 33 28.65 -26.45 -7.45
CA PHE A 33 28.28 -26.54 -8.86
C PHE A 33 26.81 -26.95 -9.04
N MET A 34 26.09 -27.22 -7.95
CA MET A 34 24.66 -27.55 -8.03
C MET A 34 23.84 -26.35 -8.49
N GLU A 35 22.84 -26.63 -9.32
CA GLU A 35 21.97 -25.63 -9.92
C GLU A 35 21.18 -24.88 -8.83
N GLY A 36 21.40 -23.56 -8.73
CA GLY A 36 20.73 -22.71 -7.76
C GLY A 36 21.57 -22.27 -6.54
N VAL A 37 22.79 -22.78 -6.35
CA VAL A 37 23.69 -22.37 -5.24
C VAL A 37 24.34 -21.01 -5.50
N TYR A 38 24.84 -20.79 -6.72
CA TYR A 38 25.30 -19.49 -7.20
C TYR A 38 24.67 -19.20 -8.54
N ASN A 39 23.53 -18.50 -8.52
CA ASN A 39 22.84 -18.11 -9.75
C ASN A 39 23.01 -16.60 -9.94
N ALA A 40 23.91 -16.22 -10.85
CA ALA A 40 24.28 -14.84 -11.12
C ALA A 40 23.06 -13.96 -11.42
N ASP A 41 22.09 -14.46 -12.18
CA ASP A 41 20.87 -13.71 -12.54
C ASP A 41 19.98 -13.42 -11.33
N LYS A 42 20.04 -14.29 -10.32
CA LYS A 42 19.24 -14.22 -9.08
C LYS A 42 19.95 -13.52 -7.92
N ASP A 43 21.27 -13.52 -7.91
CA ASP A 43 22.10 -12.96 -6.83
C ASP A 43 22.68 -11.59 -7.19
N LEU A 44 22.86 -11.27 -8.48
CA LEU A 44 23.30 -9.94 -8.90
C LEU A 44 22.12 -8.96 -8.94
N VAL A 45 22.35 -7.81 -8.32
CA VAL A 45 21.44 -6.67 -8.34
C VAL A 45 21.70 -5.89 -9.63
N ASN A 46 20.79 -5.97 -10.60
CA ASN A 46 20.88 -5.14 -11.81
C ASN A 46 20.28 -3.75 -11.55
N GLN A 47 20.73 -2.74 -12.30
CA GLN A 47 20.20 -1.37 -12.16
C GLN A 47 18.68 -1.29 -12.42
N GLU A 48 18.16 -2.17 -13.27
CA GLU A 48 16.73 -2.30 -13.55
C GLU A 48 15.96 -2.84 -12.34
N ASP A 49 16.55 -3.75 -11.56
CA ASP A 49 15.95 -4.28 -10.34
C ASP A 49 15.85 -3.20 -9.25
N VAL A 50 16.84 -2.32 -9.15
CA VAL A 50 16.82 -1.18 -8.23
C VAL A 50 15.71 -0.20 -8.62
N LYS A 51 15.53 0.09 -9.92
CA LYS A 51 14.44 0.95 -10.40
C LYS A 51 13.06 0.34 -10.13
N ASN A 52 12.91 -0.97 -10.34
CA ASN A 52 11.65 -1.68 -10.08
C ASN A 52 11.32 -1.77 -8.57
N ALA A 53 12.32 -1.98 -7.72
CA ALA A 53 12.17 -1.95 -6.27
C ALA A 53 11.81 -0.53 -5.79
N ALA A 54 12.49 0.50 -6.29
CA ALA A 54 12.19 1.89 -5.98
C ALA A 54 10.77 2.29 -6.43
N ALA A 55 10.32 1.83 -7.62
CA ALA A 55 8.96 2.05 -8.09
C ALA A 55 7.92 1.36 -7.19
N THR A 56 8.20 0.14 -6.74
CA THR A 56 7.33 -0.61 -5.81
C THR A 56 7.23 0.10 -4.46
N VAL A 57 8.35 0.57 -3.90
CA VAL A 57 8.40 1.34 -2.64
C VAL A 57 7.69 2.69 -2.78
N LYS A 58 7.89 3.41 -3.89
CA LYS A 58 7.19 4.67 -4.19
C LYS A 58 5.68 4.45 -4.31
N SER A 59 5.25 3.33 -4.91
CA SER A 59 3.83 2.97 -5.00
C SER A 59 3.22 2.61 -3.65
N LEU A 60 3.97 2.05 -2.71
CA LEU A 60 3.52 1.78 -1.34
C LEU A 60 3.39 3.08 -0.53
N GLY A 61 4.32 4.03 -0.75
CA GLY A 61 4.23 5.38 -0.18
C GLY A 61 2.97 6.11 -0.65
N GLY A 62 2.66 6.04 -1.95
CA GLY A 62 1.45 6.67 -2.52
C GLY A 62 0.14 6.19 -1.89
N ARG A 63 0.00 4.89 -1.60
CA ARG A 63 -1.22 4.35 -0.96
C ARG A 63 -1.41 4.85 0.46
N LYS A 64 -0.31 4.97 1.23
CA LYS A 64 -0.35 5.51 2.59
C LYS A 64 -0.66 7.00 2.61
N VAL A 65 -0.10 7.76 1.66
CA VAL A 65 -0.42 9.19 1.51
C VAL A 65 -1.90 9.38 1.16
N LEU A 66 -2.45 8.61 0.22
CA LEU A 66 -3.88 8.66 -0.10
C LEU A 66 -4.76 8.29 1.09
N PHE A 67 -4.37 7.30 1.89
CA PHE A 67 -5.09 6.93 3.11
C PHE A 67 -5.17 8.11 4.09
N TRP A 68 -4.03 8.72 4.41
CA TRP A 68 -4.00 9.86 5.34
C TRP A 68 -4.72 11.09 4.77
N ALA A 69 -4.61 11.34 3.46
CA ALA A 69 -5.35 12.41 2.79
C ALA A 69 -6.87 12.17 2.90
N ALA A 70 -7.34 10.94 2.69
CA ALA A 70 -8.75 10.60 2.83
C ALA A 70 -9.24 10.71 4.29
N VAL A 71 -8.43 10.32 5.27
CA VAL A 71 -8.75 10.50 6.70
C VAL A 71 -8.86 11.99 7.05
N ALA A 72 -7.93 12.81 6.59
CA ALA A 72 -7.98 14.26 6.79
C ALA A 72 -9.22 14.88 6.13
N LEU A 73 -9.56 14.43 4.91
CA LEU A 73 -10.72 14.92 4.18
C LEU A 73 -12.04 14.52 4.87
N GLY A 74 -12.13 13.30 5.40
CA GLY A 74 -13.28 12.85 6.19
C GLY A 74 -13.45 13.60 7.50
N ALA A 75 -12.35 13.85 8.22
CA ALA A 75 -12.39 14.66 9.42
C ALA A 75 -12.86 16.09 9.14
N LEU A 76 -12.39 16.69 8.03
CA LEU A 76 -12.81 18.01 7.60
C LEU A 76 -14.28 18.05 7.18
N ALA A 77 -14.75 17.03 6.45
CA ALA A 77 -16.16 16.88 6.09
C ALA A 77 -17.07 16.81 7.32
N LEU A 78 -16.70 15.97 8.31
CA LEU A 78 -17.45 15.84 9.56
C LEU A 78 -17.48 17.14 10.37
N LEU A 79 -16.37 17.88 10.41
CA LEU A 79 -16.32 19.19 11.07
C LEU A 79 -17.24 20.21 10.39
N LEU A 80 -17.22 20.27 9.05
CA LEU A 80 -18.13 21.14 8.29
C LEU A 80 -19.60 20.75 8.51
N PHE A 81 -19.89 19.46 8.53
CA PHE A 81 -21.23 18.94 8.77
C PHE A 81 -21.75 19.33 10.15
N ALA A 82 -20.93 19.14 11.19
CA ALA A 82 -21.23 19.52 12.57
C ALA A 82 -21.43 21.04 12.71
N ALA A 83 -20.63 21.86 12.01
CA ALA A 83 -20.76 23.31 12.04
C ALA A 83 -22.01 23.83 11.30
N GLY A 84 -22.37 23.21 10.17
CA GLY A 84 -23.48 23.68 9.33
C GLY A 84 -24.85 23.18 9.74
N SER A 85 -24.95 21.93 10.21
CA SER A 85 -26.23 21.27 10.51
C SER A 85 -26.41 20.88 11.98
N GLY A 86 -25.37 21.03 12.80
CA GLY A 86 -25.36 20.54 14.18
C GLY A 86 -25.24 19.01 14.27
N LEU A 87 -25.44 18.49 15.48
CA LEU A 87 -25.39 17.04 15.76
C LEU A 87 -26.74 16.37 15.48
N THR A 88 -27.17 16.39 14.21
CA THR A 88 -28.43 15.77 13.77
C THR A 88 -28.25 14.27 13.48
N VAL A 89 -29.35 13.55 13.24
CA VAL A 89 -29.29 12.13 12.81
C VAL A 89 -28.42 11.96 11.56
N TRP A 90 -28.45 12.93 10.65
CA TRP A 90 -27.65 12.93 9.42
C TRP A 90 -26.14 13.00 9.67
N PHE A 91 -25.70 13.68 10.74
CA PHE A 91 -24.30 13.68 11.15
C PHE A 91 -23.81 12.27 11.50
N PHE A 92 -24.62 11.48 12.22
CA PHE A 92 -24.26 10.11 12.59
C PHE A 92 -24.27 9.17 11.37
N VAL A 93 -25.14 9.41 10.40
CA VAL A 93 -25.14 8.69 9.11
C VAL A 93 -23.86 8.98 8.33
N ASP A 94 -23.45 10.24 8.25
CA ASP A 94 -22.20 10.64 7.57
C ASP A 94 -20.96 10.08 8.31
N LEU A 95 -20.98 10.08 9.65
CA LEU A 95 -19.93 9.48 10.47
C LEU A 95 -19.79 7.97 10.24
N LEU A 96 -20.90 7.24 10.14
CA LEU A 96 -20.89 5.81 9.82
C LEU A 96 -20.37 5.56 8.40
N LEU A 97 -20.74 6.40 7.43
CA LEU A 97 -20.24 6.33 6.05
C LEU A 97 -18.72 6.51 6.00
N TRP A 98 -18.19 7.58 6.62
CA TRP A 98 -16.76 7.82 6.70
C TRP A 98 -16.02 6.74 7.48
N GLY A 99 -16.57 6.26 8.60
CA GLY A 99 -15.99 5.17 9.38
C GLY A 99 -15.90 3.86 8.59
N GLY A 100 -16.98 3.48 7.91
CA GLY A 100 -17.01 2.31 7.02
C GLY A 100 -16.04 2.45 5.86
N PHE A 101 -15.97 3.63 5.24
CA PHE A 101 -15.04 3.91 4.16
C PHE A 101 -13.57 3.83 4.59
N ILE A 102 -13.23 4.39 5.76
CA ILE A 102 -11.87 4.30 6.32
C ILE A 102 -11.49 2.84 6.59
N ALA A 103 -12.42 2.01 7.06
CA ALA A 103 -12.16 0.58 7.26
C ALA A 103 -11.82 -0.14 5.93
N VAL A 104 -12.50 0.21 4.83
CA VAL A 104 -12.20 -0.31 3.48
C VAL A 104 -10.85 0.23 2.98
N LEU A 105 -10.61 1.53 3.14
CA LEU A 105 -9.36 2.20 2.77
C LEU A 105 -8.14 1.64 3.50
N ARG A 106 -8.30 1.23 4.77
CA ARG A 106 -7.25 0.55 5.52
C ARG A 106 -6.84 -0.75 4.83
N LYS A 107 -7.79 -1.55 4.37
CA LYS A 107 -7.49 -2.77 3.59
C LYS A 107 -6.79 -2.44 2.27
N PHE A 108 -7.17 -1.36 1.59
CA PHE A 108 -6.45 -0.90 0.40
C PHE A 108 -5.00 -0.47 0.69
N ALA A 109 -4.78 0.34 1.74
CA ALA A 109 -3.49 0.92 2.04
C ALA A 109 -2.47 -0.09 2.59
N PHE A 110 -2.94 -1.08 3.37
CA PHE A 110 -2.05 -2.03 4.05
C PHE A 110 -2.02 -3.43 3.40
N GLU A 111 -3.12 -3.89 2.79
CA GLU A 111 -3.18 -5.22 2.15
C GLU A 111 -3.06 -5.14 0.62
N GLY A 112 -3.24 -3.95 0.03
CA GLY A 112 -3.06 -3.74 -1.40
C GLY A 112 -4.07 -4.44 -2.31
N ARG A 113 -5.21 -4.88 -1.77
CA ARG A 113 -6.26 -5.63 -2.49
C ARG A 113 -7.00 -4.86 -3.59
N TYR A 114 -7.08 -3.53 -3.49
CA TYR A 114 -7.86 -2.72 -4.43
C TYR A 114 -6.97 -1.93 -5.40
N SER A 115 -7.49 -1.66 -6.59
CA SER A 115 -6.84 -0.78 -7.58
C SER A 115 -6.95 0.68 -7.16
N TYR A 116 -5.92 1.49 -7.48
CA TYR A 116 -5.92 2.94 -7.24
C TYR A 116 -7.14 3.64 -7.85
N ALA A 117 -7.52 3.27 -9.08
CA ALA A 117 -8.65 3.87 -9.76
C ALA A 117 -9.99 3.61 -9.04
N MET A 118 -10.16 2.40 -8.50
CA MET A 118 -11.34 2.04 -7.72
C MET A 118 -11.41 2.86 -6.43
N THR A 119 -10.29 3.00 -5.71
CA THR A 119 -10.23 3.79 -4.47
C THR A 119 -10.58 5.26 -4.70
N ILE A 120 -10.07 5.85 -5.79
CA ILE A 120 -10.39 7.23 -6.16
C ILE A 120 -11.89 7.36 -6.50
N LEU A 121 -12.43 6.44 -7.30
CA LEU A 121 -13.84 6.44 -7.65
C LEU A 121 -14.75 6.32 -6.42
N LEU A 122 -14.43 5.40 -5.50
CA LEU A 122 -15.15 5.28 -4.23
C LEU A 122 -15.07 6.56 -3.40
N LEU A 123 -13.91 7.21 -3.34
CA LEU A 123 -13.72 8.47 -2.61
C LEU A 123 -14.59 9.58 -3.20
N VAL A 124 -14.64 9.70 -4.53
CA VAL A 124 -15.50 10.66 -5.23
C VAL A 124 -16.98 10.40 -4.94
N VAL A 125 -17.41 9.13 -5.02
CA VAL A 125 -18.79 8.74 -4.70
C VAL A 125 -19.14 9.05 -3.25
N LEU A 126 -18.22 8.81 -2.31
CA LEU A 126 -18.43 9.10 -0.90
C LEU A 126 -18.59 10.61 -0.65
N VAL A 127 -17.68 11.42 -1.21
CA VAL A 127 -17.75 12.88 -1.08
C VAL A 127 -19.08 13.40 -1.65
N PHE A 128 -19.52 12.86 -2.79
CA PHE A 128 -20.80 13.21 -3.37
C PHE A 128 -21.99 12.81 -2.46
N ALA A 129 -21.95 11.63 -1.87
CA ALA A 129 -22.97 11.18 -0.90
C ALA A 129 -23.01 12.08 0.35
N SER A 130 -21.86 12.47 0.90
CA SER A 130 -21.77 13.40 2.03
C SER A 130 -22.36 14.77 1.70
N LEU A 131 -22.14 15.28 0.47
CA LEU A 131 -22.75 16.53 0.02
C LEU A 131 -24.29 16.45 -0.09
N LEU A 132 -24.81 15.32 -0.59
CA LEU A 132 -26.26 15.09 -0.63
C LEU A 132 -26.87 15.02 0.77
N LEU A 133 -26.19 14.35 1.71
CA LEU A 133 -26.62 14.29 3.12
C LEU A 133 -26.61 15.67 3.77
N LEU A 134 -25.61 16.49 3.45
CA LEU A 134 -25.54 17.87 3.95
C LEU A 134 -26.72 18.70 3.44
N GLY A 135 -27.07 18.55 2.16
CA GLY A 135 -28.25 19.19 1.57
C GLY A 135 -29.57 18.72 2.19
N ALA A 136 -29.69 17.42 2.52
CA ALA A 136 -30.86 16.87 3.20
C ALA A 136 -30.97 17.29 4.68
N ALA A 137 -29.85 17.60 5.31
CA ALA A 137 -29.79 18.09 6.69
C ALA A 137 -30.02 19.61 6.81
N ALA A 138 -29.99 20.35 5.70
CA ALA A 138 -30.24 21.78 5.71
C ALA A 138 -31.72 22.06 6.02
N PRO A 139 -32.03 22.96 6.98
CA PRO A 139 -33.41 23.31 7.28
C PRO A 139 -34.05 23.96 6.04
N ALA A 140 -35.20 23.42 5.60
CA ALA A 140 -36.02 24.07 4.58
C ALA A 140 -36.38 25.47 5.10
N LYS A 141 -35.91 26.50 4.39
CA LYS A 141 -36.31 27.89 4.65
C LYS A 141 -37.77 28.10 4.30
#